data_AF-A0A3N5EFR8-F1
#
_entry.id   AF-A0A3N5EFR8-F1
#
_cell.length_a   1.000
_cell.length_b   1.000
_cell.length_c   1.000
_cell.angle_alpha   90.00
_cell.angle_beta   90.00
_cell.angle_gamma   90.00
#
_symmetry.space_group_name_H-M   'P 1'
#
loop_
_entity.id
_entity.type
_entity.pdbx_description
1 polymer ?
#
loop_
_entity_poly.entity_id
_entity_poly.type
_entity_poly.pdbx_seq_one_letter_code
_entity_poly.pdbx_strand_id
1 'polypeptide(L)'
;MKTLTRIFALVAMLAAVTVSGMAGDNEKPSYDKNQAELNLLVGLASENLGLRESSAFMLGEIGSQKAVVPLMAMLHDGTESSRVVAALALTRIGDARGIYAVKQAAKFDSSERVQKLAAWYYNQYAVPGSFDFVAKDDTGSSDEMAVR
;
A
#
# COMPACT_ATOMS: atom_id res chain seq x y z
N MET A 1 -43.88 1.11 -61.97
CA MET A 1 -42.77 0.24 -61.49
C MET A 1 -41.62 1.02 -60.87
N LYS A 2 -41.02 2.03 -61.54
CA LYS A 2 -39.85 2.80 -61.04
C LYS A 2 -40.10 3.62 -59.75
N THR A 3 -41.33 4.07 -59.49
CA THR A 3 -41.70 4.81 -58.27
C THR A 3 -41.95 3.90 -57.07
N LEU A 4 -42.46 2.69 -57.31
CA LEU A 4 -42.72 1.69 -56.27
C LEU A 4 -41.41 1.13 -55.69
N THR A 5 -40.41 0.90 -56.55
CA THR A 5 -39.06 0.49 -56.14
C THR A 5 -38.35 1.56 -55.29
N ARG A 6 -38.61 2.85 -55.56
CA ARG A 6 -38.04 3.97 -54.78
C ARG A 6 -38.67 4.10 -53.40
N ILE A 7 -39.99 3.92 -53.30
CA ILE A 7 -40.69 3.92 -52.00
C ILE A 7 -40.25 2.71 -51.17
N PHE A 8 -40.12 1.53 -51.78
CA PHE A 8 -39.61 0.34 -51.10
C PHE A 8 -38.17 0.49 -50.63
N ALA A 9 -37.30 1.12 -51.44
CA ALA A 9 -35.92 1.43 -51.05
C ALA A 9 -35.84 2.43 -49.88
N LEU A 10 -36.72 3.44 -49.84
CA LEU A 10 -36.78 4.40 -48.73
C LEU A 10 -37.31 3.79 -47.42
N VAL A 11 -38.31 2.91 -47.51
CA VAL A 11 -38.81 2.16 -46.32
C VAL A 11 -37.76 1.17 -45.82
N ALA A 12 -37.00 0.52 -46.71
CA ALA A 12 -35.91 -0.37 -46.33
C ALA A 12 -34.72 0.39 -45.69
N MET A 13 -34.43 1.62 -46.14
CA MET A 13 -33.41 2.48 -45.52
C MET A 13 -33.81 2.95 -44.12
N LEU A 14 -35.12 3.16 -43.88
CA LEU A 14 -35.65 3.58 -42.58
C LEU A 14 -35.66 2.44 -41.55
N ALA A 15 -35.71 1.18 -41.99
CA ALA A 15 -35.67 0.00 -41.12
C ALA A 15 -34.26 -0.43 -40.69
N ALA A 16 -33.19 0.17 -41.24
CA ALA A 16 -31.81 -0.16 -40.88
C ALA A 16 -31.27 0.60 -39.65
N VAL A 17 -32.11 1.44 -39.02
CA VAL A 17 -31.79 2.11 -37.74
C VAL A 17 -32.48 1.39 -36.57
N THR A 18 -32.62 0.07 -36.65
CA THR A 18 -33.00 -0.75 -35.49
C THR A 18 -31.76 -0.95 -34.62
N VAL A 19 -31.67 -0.12 -33.58
CA VAL A 19 -31.05 -0.38 -32.26
C VAL A 19 -30.23 -1.68 -32.21
N SER A 20 -28.92 -1.58 -32.39
CA SER A 20 -27.98 -2.61 -31.97
C SER A 20 -26.80 -1.93 -31.27
N GLY A 21 -26.81 -2.04 -29.94
CA GLY A 21 -25.98 -1.25 -29.02
C GLY A 21 -26.88 -0.21 -28.35
N MET A 22 -27.28 -0.34 -27.10
CA MET A 22 -26.44 -0.66 -25.95
C MET A 22 -27.29 -1.39 -24.90
N ALA A 23 -27.36 -2.72 -24.97
CA ALA A 23 -27.35 -3.48 -23.74
C ALA A 23 -25.87 -3.56 -23.37
N GLY A 24 -25.37 -2.51 -22.72
CA GLY A 24 -24.12 -2.63 -22.01
C GLY A 24 -24.40 -3.65 -20.92
N ASP A 25 -23.86 -4.85 -21.10
CA ASP A 25 -23.79 -5.87 -20.08
C ASP A 25 -23.39 -5.15 -18.79
N ASN A 26 -24.30 -5.08 -17.81
CA ASN A 26 -24.01 -4.48 -16.51
C ASN A 26 -23.05 -5.41 -15.72
N GLU A 27 -22.04 -5.98 -16.38
CA GLU A 27 -20.90 -6.58 -15.71
C GLU A 27 -20.21 -5.45 -14.96
N LYS A 28 -20.45 -5.41 -13.64
CA LYS A 28 -19.63 -4.61 -12.73
C LYS A 28 -18.17 -4.88 -13.12
N PRO A 29 -17.32 -3.85 -13.27
CA PRO A 29 -15.93 -4.04 -13.65
C PRO A 29 -15.35 -5.13 -12.76
N SER A 30 -14.93 -6.24 -13.38
CA SER A 30 -14.30 -7.34 -12.65
C SER A 30 -13.05 -6.76 -12.00
N TYR A 31 -13.07 -6.64 -10.68
CA TYR A 31 -11.95 -6.11 -9.92
C TYR A 31 -10.86 -7.17 -9.89
N ASP A 32 -9.87 -7.01 -10.78
CA ASP A 32 -8.70 -7.86 -10.75
C ASP A 32 -7.81 -7.46 -9.56
N LYS A 33 -7.81 -8.31 -8.54
CA LYS A 33 -6.97 -8.16 -7.34
C LYS A 33 -5.48 -8.07 -7.71
N ASN A 34 -5.05 -8.72 -8.78
CA ASN A 34 -3.67 -8.64 -9.24
C ASN A 34 -3.37 -7.24 -9.80
N GLN A 35 -4.28 -6.68 -10.60
CA GLN A 35 -4.14 -5.32 -11.09
C GLN A 35 -4.14 -4.30 -9.95
N ALA A 36 -4.95 -4.51 -8.91
CA ALA A 36 -4.93 -3.67 -7.73
C ALA A 36 -3.58 -3.72 -6.99
N GLU A 37 -3.02 -4.92 -6.77
CA GLU A 37 -1.68 -5.10 -6.20
C GLU A 37 -0.62 -4.37 -7.05
N LEU A 38 -0.68 -4.51 -8.38
CA LEU A 38 0.22 -3.82 -9.31
C LEU A 38 0.11 -2.29 -9.20
N ASN A 39 -1.11 -1.75 -9.12
CA ASN A 39 -1.33 -0.32 -8.96
C ASN A 39 -0.73 0.20 -7.65
N LEU A 40 -0.82 -0.58 -6.56
CA LEU A 40 -0.20 -0.22 -5.28
C LEU A 40 1.33 -0.29 -5.36
N LEU A 41 1.90 -1.30 -6.04
CA LEU A 41 3.34 -1.40 -6.27
C LEU A 41 3.87 -0.20 -7.07
N VAL A 42 3.13 0.25 -8.09
CA VAL A 42 3.43 1.48 -8.83
C VAL A 42 3.32 2.71 -7.92
N GLY A 43 2.31 2.73 -7.05
CA GLY A 43 2.09 3.80 -6.08
C GLY A 43 3.26 4.05 -5.12
N LEU A 44 4.08 3.03 -4.82
CA LEU A 44 5.29 3.20 -4.01
C LEU A 44 6.35 4.13 -4.65
N ALA A 45 6.30 4.34 -5.96
CA ALA A 45 7.18 5.25 -6.67
C ALA A 45 6.58 6.68 -6.85
N SER A 46 5.35 6.91 -6.40
CA SER A 46 4.64 8.19 -6.58
C SER A 46 5.37 9.35 -5.89
N GLU A 47 5.50 10.49 -6.55
CA GLU A 47 5.99 11.74 -5.93
C GLU A 47 5.01 12.31 -4.90
N ASN A 48 3.71 11.99 -5.02
CA ASN A 48 2.74 12.30 -4.00
C ASN A 48 2.96 11.40 -2.76
N LEU A 49 3.42 12.00 -1.67
CA LEU A 49 3.73 11.32 -0.41
C LEU A 49 2.53 10.56 0.17
N GLY A 50 1.34 11.17 0.13
CA GLY A 50 0.12 10.53 0.66
C GLY A 50 -0.25 9.27 -0.12
N LEU A 51 -0.12 9.29 -1.46
CA LEU A 51 -0.34 8.11 -2.29
C LEU A 51 0.72 7.04 -2.03
N ARG A 52 1.99 7.44 -1.90
CA ARG A 52 3.11 6.54 -1.61
C ARG A 52 2.90 5.80 -0.28
N GLU A 53 2.59 6.54 0.77
CA GLU A 53 2.35 6.01 2.12
C GLU A 53 1.08 5.15 2.18
N SER A 54 -0.01 5.59 1.55
CA SER A 54 -1.24 4.79 1.47
C SER A 54 -1.02 3.46 0.72
N SER A 55 -0.21 3.50 -0.35
CA SER A 55 0.14 2.30 -1.10
C SER A 55 0.98 1.34 -0.27
N ALA A 56 1.97 1.86 0.46
CA ALA A 56 2.79 1.07 1.37
C ALA A 56 1.95 0.39 2.47
N PHE A 57 1.05 1.16 3.11
CA PHE A 57 0.14 0.63 4.11
C PHE A 57 -0.71 -0.51 3.56
N MET A 58 -1.35 -0.30 2.41
CA MET A 58 -2.24 -1.29 1.81
C MET A 58 -1.49 -2.56 1.36
N LEU A 59 -0.27 -2.42 0.84
CA LEU A 59 0.59 -3.57 0.50
C LEU A 59 0.93 -4.42 1.73
N GLY A 60 1.09 -3.77 2.88
CA GLY A 60 1.21 -4.42 4.18
C GLY A 60 -0.05 -5.20 4.56
N GLU A 61 -1.23 -4.58 4.45
CA GLU A 61 -2.53 -5.21 4.77
C GLU A 61 -2.81 -6.46 3.94
N ILE A 62 -2.48 -6.42 2.64
CA ILE A 62 -2.70 -7.56 1.75
C ILE A 62 -1.56 -8.59 1.79
N GLY A 63 -0.50 -8.34 2.55
CA GLY A 63 0.65 -9.25 2.69
C GLY A 63 1.44 -9.45 1.39
N SER A 64 1.57 -8.41 0.55
CA SER A 64 2.22 -8.52 -0.75
C SER A 64 3.72 -8.81 -0.62
N GLN A 65 4.13 -10.04 -0.92
CA GLN A 65 5.55 -10.44 -0.93
C GLN A 65 6.37 -9.68 -1.99
N LYS A 66 5.72 -9.20 -3.05
CA LYS A 66 6.34 -8.38 -4.10
C LYS A 66 6.76 -7.00 -3.59
N ALA A 67 6.12 -6.52 -2.52
CA ALA A 67 6.39 -5.20 -1.95
C ALA A 67 7.62 -5.18 -1.01
N VAL A 68 8.15 -6.33 -0.58
CA VAL A 68 9.22 -6.38 0.43
C VAL A 68 10.44 -5.54 0.04
N VAL A 69 10.98 -5.71 -1.17
CA VAL A 69 12.16 -4.96 -1.61
C VAL A 69 11.87 -3.46 -1.79
N PRO A 70 10.78 -3.04 -2.48
CA PRO A 70 10.39 -1.63 -2.53
C PRO A 70 10.17 -0.97 -1.16
N LEU A 71 9.53 -1.68 -0.23
CA LEU A 71 9.29 -1.18 1.12
C LEU A 71 10.58 -1.08 1.94
N MET A 72 11.55 -1.99 1.75
CA MET A 72 12.87 -1.86 2.35
C MET A 72 13.60 -0.60 1.85
N ALA A 73 13.48 -0.25 0.57
CA ALA A 73 14.03 1.00 0.04
C ALA A 73 13.32 2.22 0.65
N MET A 74 11.99 2.18 0.77
CA MET A 74 11.23 3.24 1.44
C MET A 74 11.58 3.38 2.93
N LEU A 75 11.91 2.28 3.61
CA LEU A 75 12.42 2.28 4.98
C LEU A 75 13.81 2.90 5.09
N HIS A 76 14.60 2.94 4.02
CA HIS A 76 15.94 3.55 4.04
C HIS A 76 15.91 5.02 3.63
N ASP A 77 15.32 5.32 2.48
CA ASP A 77 15.42 6.63 1.80
C ASP A 77 14.18 7.52 2.00
N GLY A 78 13.15 7.02 2.68
CA GLY A 78 11.90 7.73 2.90
C GLY A 78 12.01 8.92 3.86
N THR A 79 11.02 9.80 3.82
CA THR A 79 10.76 10.74 4.91
C THR A 79 10.53 9.98 6.22
N GLU A 80 10.67 10.65 7.36
CA GLU A 80 10.41 10.01 8.67
C GLU A 80 9.05 9.29 8.72
N SER A 81 8.00 9.93 8.21
CA SER A 81 6.65 9.34 8.09
C SER A 81 6.65 8.09 7.21
N SER A 82 7.26 8.20 6.01
CA SER A 82 7.34 7.09 5.07
C SER A 82 8.12 5.89 5.64
N ARG A 83 9.20 6.12 6.40
CA ARG A 83 9.96 5.06 7.06
C ARG A 83 9.12 4.33 8.11
N VAL A 84 8.34 5.06 8.92
CA VAL A 84 7.40 4.45 9.88
C VAL A 84 6.37 3.55 9.19
N VAL A 85 5.75 4.05 8.11
CA VAL A 85 4.74 3.27 7.36
C VAL A 85 5.36 2.04 6.71
N ALA A 86 6.56 2.18 6.13
CA ALA A 86 7.29 1.04 5.57
C ALA A 86 7.63 -0.01 6.62
N ALA A 87 8.05 0.40 7.83
CA ALA A 87 8.32 -0.52 8.93
C ALA A 87 7.07 -1.31 9.34
N LEU A 88 5.92 -0.64 9.46
CA LEU A 88 4.63 -1.30 9.74
C LEU A 88 4.29 -2.32 8.65
N ALA A 89 4.35 -1.90 7.39
CA ALA A 89 3.99 -2.74 6.24
C ALA A 89 4.89 -3.99 6.15
N LEU A 90 6.21 -3.82 6.26
CA LEU A 90 7.17 -4.93 6.27
C LEU A 90 6.90 -5.92 7.41
N THR A 91 6.55 -5.40 8.59
CA THR A 91 6.26 -6.26 9.74
C THR A 91 4.98 -7.06 9.54
N ARG A 92 3.94 -6.45 8.94
CA ARG A 92 2.69 -7.14 8.58
C ARG A 92 2.87 -8.20 7.48
N ILE A 93 3.76 -7.95 6.52
CA ILE A 93 4.10 -8.93 5.48
C ILE A 93 4.82 -10.15 6.07
N GLY A 94 5.64 -9.96 7.11
CA GLY A 94 6.30 -11.05 7.84
C GLY A 94 7.46 -11.73 7.08
N ASP A 95 7.89 -11.19 5.94
CA ASP A 95 9.08 -11.69 5.23
C ASP A 95 10.33 -11.45 6.06
N ALA A 96 11.16 -12.48 6.24
CA ALA A 96 12.35 -12.43 7.09
C ALA A 96 13.33 -11.29 6.74
N ARG A 97 13.44 -10.93 5.45
CA ARG A 97 14.29 -9.81 4.99
C ARG A 97 13.73 -8.48 5.47
N GLY A 98 12.41 -8.32 5.36
CA GLY A 98 11.69 -7.15 5.86
C GLY A 98 11.79 -7.03 7.38
N ILE A 99 11.58 -8.13 8.10
CA ILE A 99 11.72 -8.19 9.57
C ILE A 99 13.15 -7.81 9.99
N TYR A 100 14.16 -8.31 9.29
CA TYR A 100 15.54 -7.93 9.56
C TYR A 100 15.77 -6.43 9.35
N ALA A 101 15.26 -5.85 8.26
CA ALA A 101 15.36 -4.41 7.99
C ALA A 101 14.68 -3.56 9.07
N VAL A 102 13.48 -3.95 9.51
CA VAL A 102 12.76 -3.28 10.63
C VAL A 102 13.59 -3.33 11.91
N LYS A 103 14.22 -4.47 12.22
CA LYS A 103 15.11 -4.60 13.37
C LYS A 103 16.33 -3.68 13.29
N GLN A 104 16.87 -3.45 12.10
CA GLN A 104 17.97 -2.48 11.91
C GLN A 104 17.47 -1.05 12.12
N ALA A 105 16.31 -0.68 11.55
CA ALA A 105 15.72 0.64 11.74
C ALA A 105 15.43 0.93 13.22
N ALA A 106 14.92 -0.07 13.96
CA ALA A 106 14.69 0.04 15.40
C ALA A 106 15.96 0.41 16.19
N LYS A 107 17.15 0.01 15.73
CA LYS A 107 18.42 0.25 16.42
C LYS A 107 19.19 1.47 15.93
N PHE A 108 19.09 1.75 14.63
CA PHE A 108 20.06 2.59 13.93
C PHE A 108 19.44 3.69 13.07
N ASP A 109 18.11 3.79 12.98
CA ASP A 109 17.48 4.90 12.27
C ASP A 109 17.89 6.24 12.90
N SER A 110 18.08 7.28 12.10
CA SER A 110 18.46 8.60 12.61
C SER A 110 17.34 9.30 13.39
N SER A 111 16.08 8.91 13.16
CA SER A 111 14.92 9.40 13.88
C SER A 111 14.57 8.48 15.05
N GLU A 112 14.54 9.06 16.24
CA GLU A 112 14.08 8.38 17.44
C GLU A 112 12.63 7.89 17.32
N ARG A 113 11.78 8.65 16.62
CA ARG A 113 10.39 8.23 16.35
C ARG A 113 10.35 6.94 15.54
N VAL A 114 11.19 6.83 14.50
CA VAL A 114 11.27 5.61 13.68
C VAL A 114 11.84 4.46 14.50
N GLN A 115 12.88 4.69 15.30
CA GLN A 115 13.43 3.66 16.19
C GLN A 115 12.36 3.08 17.13
N LYS A 116 11.65 3.96 17.85
CA LYS A 116 10.58 3.59 18.81
C LYS A 116 9.46 2.80 18.15
N LEU A 117 8.95 3.28 17.01
CA LEU A 117 7.82 2.63 16.33
C LEU A 117 8.23 1.33 15.64
N ALA A 118 9.41 1.26 15.03
CA ALA A 118 9.93 0.02 14.45
C ALA A 118 10.13 -1.06 15.52
N ALA A 119 10.66 -0.70 16.69
CA ALA A 119 10.77 -1.62 17.83
C ALA A 119 9.39 -2.11 18.30
N TRP A 120 8.42 -1.19 18.42
CA TRP A 120 7.05 -1.54 18.79
C TRP A 120 6.42 -2.50 17.78
N TYR A 121 6.50 -2.22 16.47
CA TYR A 121 5.97 -3.11 15.43
C TYR A 121 6.63 -4.48 15.49
N TYR A 122 7.96 -4.54 15.58
CA TYR A 122 8.70 -5.80 15.67
C TYR A 122 8.24 -6.66 16.85
N ASN A 123 8.10 -6.05 18.03
CA ASN A 123 7.61 -6.73 19.23
C ASN A 123 6.16 -7.17 19.11
N GLN A 124 5.29 -6.36 18.50
CA GLN A 124 3.87 -6.68 18.41
C GLN A 124 3.58 -7.78 17.38
N TYR A 125 4.28 -7.80 16.25
CA TYR A 125 3.89 -8.59 15.08
C TYR A 125 4.92 -9.61 14.60
N ALA A 126 6.22 -9.40 14.84
CA ALA A 126 7.24 -10.33 14.37
C ALA A 126 7.53 -11.42 15.40
N VAL A 127 7.93 -11.03 16.61
CA VAL A 127 8.29 -11.96 17.67
C VAL A 127 7.95 -11.33 19.05
N PRO A 128 6.77 -11.65 19.62
CA PRO A 128 6.32 -11.14 20.91
C PRO A 128 7.37 -11.28 22.01
N GLY A 129 7.68 -10.19 22.70
CA GLY A 129 8.57 -10.15 23.87
C GLY A 129 10.05 -10.43 23.60
N SER A 130 10.49 -10.45 22.34
CA SER A 130 11.89 -10.80 21.99
C SER A 130 12.85 -9.61 21.85
N PHE A 131 12.33 -8.38 21.80
CA PHE A 131 13.15 -7.19 21.64
C PHE A 131 12.98 -6.27 22.85
N ASP A 132 13.90 -6.41 23.80
CA ASP A 132 14.01 -5.56 24.99
C ASP A 132 14.64 -4.21 24.59
N PHE A 133 13.91 -3.44 23.79
CA PHE A 133 14.27 -2.07 23.44
C PHE A 133 13.56 -1.13 24.40
N VAL A 134 14.27 -0.78 25.47
CA VAL A 134 13.96 0.41 26.24
C VAL A 134 14.46 1.58 25.41
N ALA A 135 13.53 2.27 24.75
CA ALA A 135 13.86 3.55 24.16
C ALA A 135 14.41 4.44 25.28
N LYS A 136 15.55 5.12 25.04
CA LYS A 136 16.08 6.08 26.01
C LYS A 136 14.94 6.98 26.46
N ASP A 137 14.58 6.83 27.70
CA ASP A 137 13.54 7.54 28.38
C ASP A 137 14.06 8.96 28.60
N ASP A 138 13.52 9.92 27.85
CA ASP A 138 13.64 11.35 28.17
C ASP A 138 12.87 11.71 29.44
N THR A 139 12.22 10.75 30.10
CA THR A 139 11.79 10.91 31.49
C THR A 139 13.05 10.89 32.34
N GLY A 140 13.63 12.08 32.55
CA GLY A 140 14.68 12.29 33.53
C GLY A 140 14.38 11.47 34.76
N SER A 141 15.27 10.52 35.04
CA SER A 141 15.36 9.70 36.24
C SER A 141 14.70 10.37 37.43
N SER A 142 13.47 9.95 37.76
CA SER A 142 12.85 10.23 39.06
C SER A 142 13.42 9.34 40.16
N ASP A 143 14.34 8.43 39.82
CA ASP A 143 14.94 7.48 40.74
C ASP A 143 16.21 8.01 41.44
N GLU A 144 16.66 9.24 41.13
CA GLU A 144 17.85 9.84 41.77
C GLU A 144 17.57 10.73 43.00
N MET A 145 16.30 10.87 43.44
CA MET A 145 15.96 11.65 44.65
C MET A 145 15.57 10.83 45.90
N ALA A 146 15.62 9.49 45.87
CA ALA A 146 15.19 8.68 47.02
C ALA A 146 16.32 8.16 47.92
N VAL A 147 17.60 8.32 47.58
CA VAL A 147 18.70 7.90 48.47
C VAL A 147 19.90 8.83 48.34
N ARG A 148 19.87 9.93 49.10
CA ARG A 148 21.03 10.55 49.76
C ARG A 148 20.58 11.62 50.75
#